data_AF-A0AAU6QP17-F1
#
_entry.id   AF-A0AAU6QP17-F1
#
_cell.length_a   1.000
_cell.length_b   1.000
_cell.length_c   1.000
_cell.angle_alpha   90.00
_cell.angle_beta   90.00
_cell.angle_gamma   90.00
#
_symmetry.space_group_name_H-M   'P 1'
#
loop_
_entity.id
_entity.type
_entity.pdbx_description
1 polymer ?
#
loop_
_entity_poly.entity_id
_entity_poly.type
_entity_poly.pdbx_seq_one_letter_code
_entity_poly.pdbx_strand_id
1 'polypeptide(L)'
;MLNLRFYKNTSKVYVGDLYLGERRLLATTHPATIAAAVVALAETELEVRTHKGSTRIGFPVGDSDIALLHGVSDDDEMSHFIDGLAKFSMLLSFPLPWDDQAEIHFRTAVHHLPPELVKVTTDEPAPADFKKQLKKRNQYIYYPDC
;
A
#
# COMPACT_ATOMS: atom_id res chain seq x y z
N MET A 1 11.12 6.65 9.17
CA MET A 1 11.06 5.28 8.63
C MET A 1 9.61 4.92 8.39
N LEU A 2 9.33 4.37 7.21
CA LEU A 2 8.01 3.89 6.84
C LEU A 2 7.74 2.53 7.50
N ASN A 3 6.57 2.36 8.11
CA ASN A 3 6.16 1.09 8.71
C ASN A 3 4.72 0.73 8.35
N LEU A 4 4.51 -0.55 8.03
CA LEU A 4 3.20 -1.13 7.75
C LEU A 4 2.77 -2.00 8.93
N ARG A 5 1.62 -1.66 9.49
CA ARG A 5 0.97 -2.42 10.57
C ARG A 5 -0.31 -3.04 10.03
N PHE A 6 -0.84 -4.02 10.75
CA PHE A 6 -2.03 -4.74 10.35
C PHE A 6 -3.05 -4.81 11.49
N TYR A 7 -4.33 -4.70 11.12
CA TYR A 7 -5.44 -4.99 12.01
C TYR A 7 -6.62 -5.54 11.20
N LYS A 8 -7.54 -6.25 11.86
CA LYS A 8 -8.80 -6.68 11.24
C LYS A 8 -9.89 -5.64 11.50
N ASN A 9 -10.65 -5.28 10.47
CA ASN A 9 -11.82 -4.42 10.60
C ASN A 9 -13.01 -5.17 11.25
N THR A 10 -14.17 -4.50 11.38
CA THR A 10 -15.41 -5.09 11.91
C THR A 10 -15.95 -6.25 11.07
N SER A 11 -15.61 -6.30 9.78
CA SER A 11 -15.90 -7.42 8.87
C SER A 11 -14.84 -8.52 8.90
N LYS A 12 -13.88 -8.47 9.83
CA LYS A 12 -12.76 -9.40 9.99
C LYS A 12 -11.80 -9.45 8.80
N VAL A 13 -11.74 -8.39 7.99
CA VAL A 13 -10.82 -8.27 6.85
C VAL A 13 -9.56 -7.52 7.28
N TYR A 14 -8.39 -7.99 6.84
CA TYR A 14 -7.12 -7.28 7.08
C TYR A 14 -7.07 -5.90 6.43
N VAL A 15 -6.66 -4.92 7.23
CA VAL A 15 -6.34 -3.57 6.83
C VAL A 15 -4.84 -3.36 7.01
N GLY A 16 -4.15 -2.97 5.94
CA GLY A 16 -2.79 -2.45 6.02
C GLY A 16 -2.83 -0.99 6.44
N ASP A 17 -2.13 -0.64 7.52
CA ASP A 17 -2.08 0.69 8.11
C ASP A 17 -0.65 1.23 8.03
N LEU A 18 -0.45 2.21 7.14
CA LEU A 18 0.86 2.74 6.77
C LEU A 18 1.20 3.97 7.61
N TYR A 19 2.37 3.98 8.22
CA TYR A 19 2.86 5.05 9.08
C TYR A 19 4.24 5.55 8.66
N LEU A 20 4.49 6.84 8.90
CA LEU A 20 5.82 7.44 8.90
C LEU A 20 6.16 7.88 10.34
N GLY A 21 7.04 7.12 11.00
CA GLY A 21 7.21 7.24 12.45
C GLY A 21 5.89 6.90 13.16
N GLU A 22 5.35 7.84 13.92
CA GLU A 22 4.06 7.73 14.60
C GLU A 22 2.89 8.37 13.83
N ARG A 23 3.16 9.04 12.69
CA ARG A 23 2.11 9.64 11.86
C ARG A 23 1.51 8.58 10.95
N ARG A 24 0.22 8.27 11.13
CA ARG A 24 -0.55 7.49 10.15
C ARG A 24 -0.66 8.27 8.84
N LEU A 25 -0.34 7.61 7.73
CA LEU A 25 -0.43 8.17 6.40
C LEU A 25 -1.73 7.74 5.71
N LEU A 26 -2.01 6.44 5.68
CA LEU A 26 -3.24 5.87 5.14
C LEU A 26 -3.46 4.47 5.68
N ALA A 27 -4.71 4.01 5.72
CA ALA A 27 -4.98 2.59 5.89
C ALA A 27 -6.04 2.08 4.93
N THR A 28 -5.87 0.84 4.48
CA THR A 28 -6.70 0.27 3.42
C THR A 28 -6.69 -1.25 3.43
N THR A 29 -7.78 -1.85 2.94
CA THR A 29 -7.83 -3.29 2.63
C THR A 29 -7.17 -3.64 1.30
N HIS A 30 -6.73 -2.65 0.51
CA HIS A 30 -6.16 -2.89 -0.82
C HIS A 30 -4.63 -2.84 -0.80
N PRO A 31 -3.92 -3.98 -0.92
CA PRO A 31 -2.45 -4.01 -0.88
C PRO A 31 -1.79 -3.17 -1.98
N ALA A 32 -2.43 -3.09 -3.15
CA ALA A 32 -1.97 -2.25 -4.25
C ALA A 32 -1.88 -0.76 -3.90
N THR A 33 -2.80 -0.26 -3.06
CA THR A 33 -2.79 1.13 -2.62
C THR A 33 -1.66 1.38 -1.61
N ILE A 34 -1.31 0.39 -0.77
CA ILE A 34 -0.12 0.47 0.08
C ILE A 34 1.14 0.49 -0.78
N ALA A 35 1.28 -0.43 -1.74
CA ALA A 35 2.43 -0.45 -2.65
C ALA A 35 2.61 0.88 -3.39
N ALA A 36 1.50 1.41 -3.93
CA ALA A 36 1.47 2.71 -4.60
C ALA A 36 1.93 3.85 -3.69
N ALA A 37 1.56 3.83 -2.42
CA ALA A 37 1.99 4.85 -1.48
C ALA A 37 3.49 4.78 -1.18
N VAL A 38 4.05 3.58 -1.03
CA VAL A 38 5.51 3.40 -0.86
C VAL A 38 6.26 4.00 -2.06
N VAL A 39 5.80 3.71 -3.29
CA VAL A 39 6.37 4.28 -4.52
C VAL A 39 6.20 5.81 -4.58
N ALA A 40 5.02 6.33 -4.25
CA ALA A 40 4.74 7.78 -4.27
C ALA A 40 5.63 8.57 -3.30
N LEU A 41 6.03 7.95 -2.19
CA LEU A 41 6.95 8.52 -1.20
C LEU A 41 8.44 8.36 -1.58
N ALA A 42 8.73 7.64 -2.68
CA ALA A 42 10.07 7.20 -3.10
C ALA A 42 10.86 6.53 -1.96
N GLU A 43 10.20 5.67 -1.19
CA GLU A 43 10.83 4.89 -0.13
C GLU A 43 11.28 3.53 -0.68
N THR A 44 12.48 3.10 -0.30
CA THR A 44 13.10 1.84 -0.78
C THR A 44 13.08 0.73 0.27
N GLU A 45 12.65 1.05 1.48
CA GLU A 45 12.56 0.12 2.60
C GLU A 45 11.21 0.26 3.31
N LEU A 46 10.66 -0.87 3.75
CA LEU A 46 9.43 -0.92 4.53
C LEU A 46 9.64 -1.83 5.75
N GLU A 47 9.30 -1.34 6.94
CA GLU A 47 9.24 -2.20 8.13
C GLU A 47 7.81 -2.73 8.31
N VAL A 48 7.62 -4.04 8.18
CA VAL A 48 6.34 -4.69 8.45
C VAL A 48 6.31 -5.14 9.92
N ARG A 49 5.30 -4.68 10.66
CA ARG A 49 5.11 -4.98 12.08
C ARG A 49 3.80 -5.71 12.30
N THR A 50 3.88 -6.85 12.99
CA THR A 50 2.76 -7.75 13.31
C THR A 50 2.80 -8.12 14.80
N HIS A 51 1.85 -8.92 15.27
CA HIS A 51 1.93 -9.42 16.64
C HIS A 51 3.05 -10.46 16.83
N LYS A 52 3.48 -11.12 15.75
CA LYS A 52 4.56 -12.13 15.77
C LYS A 52 5.95 -11.51 15.74
N GLY A 53 6.08 -10.26 15.32
CA GLY A 53 7.35 -9.55 15.30
C GLY A 53 7.41 -8.46 14.24
N SER A 54 8.61 -8.08 13.85
CA SER A 54 8.84 -7.08 12.81
C SER A 54 9.96 -7.49 11.87
N THR A 55 9.78 -7.25 10.58
CA THR A 55 10.76 -7.52 9.52
C THR A 55 10.90 -6.28 8.65
N ARG A 56 12.14 -5.96 8.26
CA ARG A 56 12.43 -4.95 7.23
C ARG A 56 12.63 -5.64 5.89
N ILE A 57 12.05 -5.06 4.85
CA ILE A 57 12.12 -5.55 3.48
C ILE A 57 12.56 -4.44 2.53
N GLY A 58 13.16 -4.82 1.41
CA GLY A 58 13.38 -3.91 0.30
C GLY A 58 12.09 -3.62 -0.47
N PHE A 59 12.09 -2.54 -1.24
CA PHE A 59 11.04 -2.22 -2.20
C PHE A 59 11.64 -1.98 -3.59
N PRO A 60 11.16 -2.67 -4.65
CA PRO A 60 10.08 -3.66 -4.64
C PRO A 60 10.44 -4.94 -3.87
N VAL A 61 9.42 -5.66 -3.42
CA VAL A 61 9.56 -6.83 -2.54
C VAL A 61 10.09 -8.03 -3.34
N GLY A 62 11.26 -8.55 -2.95
CA GLY A 62 11.86 -9.73 -3.58
C GLY A 62 11.42 -11.05 -2.96
N ASP A 63 11.74 -12.17 -3.61
CA ASP A 63 11.36 -13.53 -3.14
C ASP A 63 11.85 -13.85 -1.72
N SER A 64 13.07 -13.40 -1.37
CA SER A 64 13.61 -13.56 -0.02
C SER A 64 12.82 -12.77 1.02
N ASP A 65 12.32 -11.59 0.64
CA ASP A 65 11.52 -10.75 1.52
C ASP A 65 10.13 -11.35 1.75
N ILE A 66 9.52 -11.95 0.71
CA ILE A 66 8.23 -12.63 0.83
C ILE A 66 8.31 -13.74 1.89
N ALA A 67 9.35 -14.57 1.85
CA ALA A 67 9.54 -15.64 2.83
C ALA A 67 9.67 -15.09 4.27
N LEU A 68 10.37 -13.97 4.45
CA LEU A 68 10.48 -13.30 5.76
C LEU A 68 9.13 -12.72 6.22
N LEU A 69 8.35 -12.15 5.30
CA LEU A 69 7.03 -11.61 5.59
C LEU A 69 6.03 -12.70 5.98
N HIS A 70 6.05 -13.85 5.30
CA HIS A 70 5.23 -15.00 5.69
C HIS A 70 5.61 -15.51 7.10
N GLY A 71 6.89 -15.43 7.48
CA GLY A 71 7.35 -15.79 8.83
C GLY A 71 6.78 -14.92 9.94
N VAL A 72 6.43 -13.67 9.65
CA VAL A 72 5.79 -12.75 10.61
C VAL A 72 4.28 -12.59 10.37
N SER A 73 3.72 -13.19 9.33
CA SER A 73 2.30 -13.13 9.01
C SER A 73 1.46 -13.83 10.07
N ASP A 74 0.35 -13.21 10.44
CA ASP A 74 -0.52 -13.67 11.53
C ASP A 74 -1.27 -14.96 11.15
N ASP A 75 -1.85 -14.98 9.96
CA ASP A 75 -2.64 -16.07 9.39
C ASP A 75 -2.57 -16.05 7.86
N ASP A 76 -3.27 -17.00 7.21
CA ASP A 76 -3.29 -17.12 5.75
C ASP A 76 -3.88 -15.88 5.07
N GLU A 77 -4.88 -15.23 5.66
CA GLU A 77 -5.53 -14.06 5.07
C GLU A 77 -4.55 -12.87 5.01
N MET A 78 -3.76 -12.68 6.07
CA MET A 78 -2.69 -11.70 6.06
C MET A 78 -1.61 -12.05 5.03
N SER A 79 -1.29 -13.33 4.87
CA SER A 79 -0.35 -13.78 3.84
C SER A 79 -0.84 -13.45 2.43
N HIS A 80 -2.14 -13.58 2.15
CA HIS A 80 -2.72 -13.15 0.87
C HIS A 80 -2.60 -11.63 0.64
N PHE A 81 -2.72 -10.82 1.70
CA PHE A 81 -2.46 -9.38 1.59
C PHE A 81 -0.99 -9.12 1.24
N ILE A 82 -0.06 -9.81 1.92
CA ILE A 82 1.39 -9.72 1.67
C ILE A 82 1.72 -10.11 0.23
N ASP A 83 1.15 -11.19 -0.30
CA ASP A 83 1.36 -11.62 -1.68
C ASP A 83 0.87 -10.56 -2.68
N GLY A 84 -0.28 -9.94 -2.37
CA GLY A 84 -0.77 -8.78 -3.11
C GLY A 84 0.22 -7.61 -3.06
N LEU A 85 0.73 -7.27 -1.87
CA LEU A 85 1.70 -6.18 -1.69
C LEU A 85 2.95 -6.43 -2.53
N ALA A 86 3.49 -7.64 -2.48
CA ALA A 86 4.67 -8.02 -3.25
C ALA A 86 4.42 -7.92 -4.77
N LYS A 87 3.32 -8.49 -5.25
CA LYS A 87 2.92 -8.39 -6.66
C LYS A 87 2.82 -6.94 -7.14
N PHE A 88 2.12 -6.08 -6.39
CA PHE A 88 1.91 -4.70 -6.80
C PHE A 88 3.16 -3.84 -6.62
N SER A 89 4.06 -4.16 -5.67
CA SER A 89 5.36 -3.49 -5.56
C SER A 89 6.16 -3.60 -6.87
N MET A 90 6.16 -4.80 -7.47
CA MET A 90 6.82 -5.06 -8.75
C MET A 90 6.14 -4.34 -9.90
N LEU A 91 4.81 -4.46 -10.01
CA LEU A 91 4.05 -3.82 -11.10
C LEU A 91 4.16 -2.30 -11.09
N LEU A 92 4.21 -1.67 -9.92
CA LEU A 92 4.31 -0.21 -9.82
C LEU A 92 5.74 0.31 -10.01
N SER A 93 6.75 -0.50 -9.66
CA SER A 93 8.15 -0.17 -9.92
C SER A 93 8.54 -0.39 -11.38
N PHE A 94 7.86 -1.34 -12.05
CA PHE A 94 8.06 -1.69 -13.45
C PHE A 94 6.71 -1.69 -14.19
N PRO A 95 6.09 -0.51 -14.39
CA PRO A 95 4.76 -0.41 -14.98
C PRO A 95 4.75 -0.97 -16.40
N LEU A 96 3.79 -1.85 -16.67
CA LEU A 96 3.52 -2.30 -18.03
C LEU A 96 2.75 -1.20 -18.78
N PRO A 97 3.02 -0.98 -20.08
CA PRO A 97 2.43 0.13 -20.84
C PRO A 97 0.90 0.14 -20.95
N TRP A 98 0.23 -0.94 -20.55
CA TRP A 98 -1.21 -1.16 -20.66
C TRP A 98 -1.88 -1.43 -19.31
N ASP A 99 -1.18 -1.24 -18.19
CA ASP A 99 -1.75 -1.43 -16.85
C ASP A 99 -2.38 -0.13 -16.32
N ASP A 100 -3.54 0.22 -16.87
CA ASP A 100 -4.34 1.37 -16.43
C ASP A 100 -4.71 1.26 -14.93
N GLN A 101 -4.79 0.03 -14.39
CA GLN A 101 -5.14 -0.18 -12.98
C GLN A 101 -4.02 0.30 -12.05
N ALA A 102 -2.76 0.05 -12.40
CA ALA A 102 -1.61 0.55 -11.64
C ALA A 102 -1.65 2.08 -11.50
N GLU A 103 -1.97 2.80 -12.58
CA GLU A 103 -2.11 4.25 -12.55
C GLU A 103 -3.23 4.69 -11.59
N ILE A 104 -4.39 4.04 -11.63
CA ILE A 104 -5.50 4.36 -10.73
C ILE A 104 -5.11 4.11 -9.27
N HIS A 105 -4.41 3.00 -8.96
CA HIS A 105 -3.90 2.72 -7.62
C HIS A 105 -2.92 3.80 -7.17
N PHE A 106 -2.00 4.19 -8.04
CA PHE A 106 -1.01 5.24 -7.79
C PHE A 106 -1.67 6.59 -7.49
N ARG A 107 -2.56 7.06 -8.37
CA ARG A 107 -3.29 8.32 -8.16
C ARG A 107 -4.18 8.27 -6.92
N THR A 108 -4.77 7.12 -6.60
CA THR A 108 -5.54 6.96 -5.35
C THR A 108 -4.65 7.11 -4.12
N ALA A 109 -3.46 6.52 -4.13
CA ALA A 109 -2.50 6.68 -3.02
C ALA A 109 -2.04 8.13 -2.89
N VAL A 110 -1.62 8.76 -4.00
CA VAL A 110 -1.20 10.18 -4.01
C VAL A 110 -2.31 11.10 -3.50
N HIS A 111 -3.57 10.83 -3.83
CA HIS A 111 -4.70 11.63 -3.34
C HIS A 111 -4.88 11.58 -1.80
N HIS A 112 -4.56 10.44 -1.17
CA HIS A 112 -4.75 10.23 0.26
C HIS A 112 -3.49 10.51 1.10
N LEU A 113 -2.33 10.60 0.46
CA LEU A 113 -1.09 10.94 1.13
C LEU A 113 -1.02 12.44 1.43
N PRO A 114 -0.31 12.84 2.50
CA PRO A 114 0.01 14.25 2.73
C PRO A 114 0.85 14.79 1.56
N PRO A 115 0.42 15.87 0.89
CA PRO A 115 1.05 16.33 -0.35
C PRO A 115 2.50 16.77 -0.15
N GLU A 116 2.87 17.24 1.05
CA GLU A 116 4.24 17.61 1.40
C GLU A 116 5.22 16.44 1.47
N LEU A 117 4.71 15.20 1.53
CA LEU A 117 5.53 13.98 1.60
C LEU A 117 5.64 13.26 0.25
N VAL A 118 4.77 13.56 -0.71
CA VAL A 118 4.76 12.91 -2.03
C VAL A 118 5.97 13.39 -2.84
N LYS A 119 6.80 12.44 -3.26
CA LYS A 119 8.03 12.70 -4.04
C LYS A 119 7.90 12.29 -5.51
N VAL A 120 7.00 11.35 -5.81
CA VAL A 120 6.71 10.88 -7.18
C VAL A 120 5.25 11.19 -7.49
N THR A 121 5.01 11.82 -8.64
CA THR A 121 3.67 12.18 -9.13
C THR A 121 3.51 11.75 -10.58
N THR A 122 2.26 11.73 -11.06
CA THR A 122 1.95 11.58 -12.48
C THR A 122 1.85 12.95 -13.13
N ASP A 123 2.59 13.18 -14.21
CA ASP A 123 2.49 14.42 -15.00
C ASP A 123 1.33 14.37 -16.02
N GLU A 124 0.83 13.17 -16.31
CA GLU A 124 -0.26 12.98 -17.24
C GLU A 124 -1.61 13.45 -16.65
N PRO A 125 -2.55 13.91 -17.48
CA PRO A 125 -3.90 14.21 -17.04
C PRO A 125 -4.55 12.99 -16.40
N ALA A 126 -5.32 13.20 -15.33
CA ALA A 126 -6.09 12.11 -14.74
C ALA A 126 -7.08 11.52 -15.78
N PRO A 127 -7.31 10.20 -15.78
CA PRO A 127 -8.34 9.59 -16.60
C PRO A 127 -9.70 10.28 -16.40
N ALA A 128 -10.49 10.40 -17.46
CA ALA A 128 -11.74 11.17 -17.45
C ALA A 128 -12.72 10.73 -16.34
N ASP A 129 -12.71 9.47 -15.96
CA ASP A 129 -13.56 8.89 -14.93
C ASP A 129 -12.89 8.76 -13.55
N PHE A 130 -11.66 9.26 -13.38
CA PHE A 130 -10.87 9.07 -12.15
C PHE A 130 -11.63 9.52 -10.88
N LYS A 131 -12.37 10.63 -10.91
CA LYS A 131 -13.20 11.07 -9.77
C LYS A 131 -14.23 10.01 -9.34
N LYS A 132 -14.85 9.34 -10.32
CA LYS A 132 -15.81 8.25 -10.07
C LYS A 132 -15.10 7.03 -9.51
N GLN A 133 -13.93 6.70 -10.06
CA GLN A 133 -13.10 5.59 -9.58
C GLN A 133 -12.59 5.81 -8.15
N LEU A 134 -12.14 7.02 -7.85
CA LEU A 134 -11.69 7.44 -6.53
C LEU A 134 -12.82 7.32 -5.50
N LYS A 135 -14.03 7.81 -5.82
CA LYS A 135 -15.20 7.64 -4.95
C LYS A 135 -15.48 6.16 -4.64
N LYS A 136 -15.40 5.28 -5.66
CA LYS A 136 -15.54 3.84 -5.46
C LYS A 136 -14.43 3.27 -4.57
N ARG A 137 -13.19 3.75 -4.73
CA ARG A 137 -12.03 3.26 -3.98
C ARG A 137 -11.98 3.75 -2.54
N ASN A 138 -12.57 4.91 -2.25
CA ASN A 138 -12.67 5.43 -0.89
C ASN A 138 -13.40 4.49 0.08
N GLN A 139 -14.25 3.58 -0.42
CA GLN A 139 -14.88 2.56 0.43
C GLN A 139 -13.89 1.56 1.04
N TYR A 140 -12.68 1.47 0.49
CA TYR A 140 -11.60 0.61 0.98
C TYR A 140 -10.54 1.38 1.77
N ILE A 141 -10.70 2.69 1.93
CA ILE A 141 -9.82 3.55 2.73
C ILE A 141 -10.48 3.74 4.09
N TYR A 142 -9.69 3.59 5.15
CA TYR A 142 -10.16 3.71 6.52
C TYR A 142 -9.74 5.05 7.08
N TYR A 143 -10.75 5.86 7.38
CA TYR A 143 -10.63 7.13 8.07
C TYR A 143 -11.10 6.90 9.52
N PRO A 144 -10.19 6.79 10.49
CA PRO A 144 -10.58 6.52 11.88
C PRO A 144 -11.32 7.71 12.53
N ASP A 145 -11.20 8.90 11.95
CA ASP A 145 -11.75 10.17 12.47
C ASP A 145 -12.96 10.70 11.67
N CYS A 146 -13.66 9.84 10.90
CA CYS A 146 -14.82 10.21 10.09
C CYS A 146 -16.04 9.33 10.36
#